data_AF-A0A4R4TUQ0-F1
#
_entry.id   AF-A0A4R4TUQ0-F1
#
_cell.length_a   1.000
_cell.length_b   1.000
_cell.length_c   1.000
_cell.angle_alpha   90.00
_cell.angle_beta   90.00
_cell.angle_gamma   90.00
#
_symmetry.space_group_name_H-M   'P 1'
#
loop_
_entity.id
_entity.type
_entity.pdbx_description
1 polymer ?
#
loop_
_entity_poly.entity_id
_entity_poly.type
_entity_poly.pdbx_seq_one_letter_code
_entity_poly.pdbx_strand_id
1 'polypeptide(L)' 'MWGDGRLCFGGDYNPEQWSPQVWREDVALMRQARVNLVTVGVFAWSRLEPVPGRYAFDW' A
#
# COMPACT_ATOMS: atom_id res chain seq x y z
N MET A 1 -4.91 20.42 -6.12
CA MET A 1 -5.15 18.99 -6.37
C MET A 1 -3.80 18.34 -6.54
N TRP A 2 -3.53 17.27 -5.80
CA TRP A 2 -2.25 16.56 -5.86
C TRP A 2 -2.15 15.80 -7.18
N GLY A 3 -1.09 16.04 -7.97
CA GLY A 3 -0.82 15.33 -9.23
C GLY A 3 -0.24 16.21 -10.35
N ASP A 4 0.65 15.66 -11.16
CA ASP A 4 1.25 16.28 -12.36
C ASP A 4 0.27 16.35 -13.56
N GLY A 5 -1.04 16.22 -13.31
CA GLY A 5 -2.09 16.21 -14.33
C GLY A 5 -2.31 14.85 -15.02
N ARG A 6 -1.60 13.79 -14.60
CA ARG A 6 -1.78 12.44 -15.17
C ARG A 6 -2.98 11.72 -14.55
N LEU A 7 -3.61 10.83 -15.33
CA LEU A 7 -4.67 9.95 -14.84
C LEU A 7 -4.13 9.02 -13.74
N CYS A 8 -4.80 8.95 -12.59
CA CYS A 8 -4.47 8.00 -11.54
C CYS A 8 -4.86 6.58 -11.98
N PHE A 9 -3.91 5.65 -11.92
CA PHE A 9 -4.08 4.27 -12.33
C PHE A 9 -3.40 3.33 -11.31
N GLY A 10 -4.16 2.36 -10.83
CA GLY A 10 -3.78 1.37 -9.84
C GLY A 10 -5.00 0.89 -9.05
N GLY A 11 -4.85 0.69 -7.75
CA GLY A 11 -5.94 0.21 -6.90
C GLY A 11 -5.47 -0.07 -5.47
N ASP A 12 -6.26 -0.86 -4.75
CA ASP A 12 -5.94 -1.28 -3.39
C ASP A 12 -4.68 -2.15 -3.37
N TYR A 13 -3.72 -1.76 -2.54
CA TYR A 13 -2.50 -2.49 -2.28
C TYR A 13 -2.38 -2.75 -0.78
N ASN A 14 -2.34 -4.02 -0.41
CA ASN A 14 -2.33 -4.50 0.97
C ASN A 14 -1.00 -5.20 1.28
N PRO A 15 0.14 -4.47 1.34
CA PRO A 15 1.46 -5.07 1.55
C PRO A 15 1.55 -5.81 2.89
N GLU A 16 0.74 -5.42 3.88
CA GLU A 16 0.69 -6.04 5.20
C GLU A 16 0.18 -7.48 5.21
N GLN A 17 -0.44 -7.93 4.12
CA GLN A 17 -0.92 -9.31 3.95
C GLN A 17 0.16 -10.25 3.40
N TRP A 18 1.29 -9.70 2.92
CA TRP A 18 2.34 -10.43 2.24
C TRP A 18 3.69 -10.23 2.92
N SER A 19 4.57 -11.23 2.77
CA SER A 19 5.93 -11.14 3.28
C SER A 19 6.71 -10.02 2.58
N PRO A 20 7.61 -9.27 3.25
CA PRO A 20 8.35 -8.16 2.64
C PRO A 20 9.17 -8.50 1.39
N GLN A 21 9.49 -9.78 1.18
CA GLN A 21 10.15 -10.29 -0.02
C GLN A 21 9.31 -10.08 -1.29
N VAL A 22 7.97 -10.07 -1.17
CA VAL A 22 7.03 -9.89 -2.30
C VAL A 22 7.00 -8.44 -2.77
N TRP A 23 7.17 -7.46 -1.87
CA TRP A 23 6.99 -6.04 -2.19
C TRP A 23 7.90 -5.54 -3.32
N ARG A 24 9.11 -6.11 -3.45
CA ARG A 24 10.01 -5.74 -4.56
C ARG A 24 9.47 -6.20 -5.91
N GLU A 25 8.87 -7.39 -5.95
CA GLU A 25 8.23 -7.92 -7.15
C GLU A 25 6.95 -7.14 -7.48
N ASP A 26 6.14 -6.80 -6.47
CA ASP A 26 4.96 -5.95 -6.63
C ASP A 26 5.33 -4.62 -7.30
N VAL A 27 6.35 -3.92 -6.79
CA VAL A 27 6.81 -2.64 -7.35
C VAL A 27 7.35 -2.82 -8.78
N ALA A 28 8.04 -3.93 -9.07
CA ALA A 28 8.53 -4.22 -10.41
C ALA A 28 7.36 -4.43 -11.40
N LEU A 29 6.34 -5.20 -11.01
CA LEU A 29 5.14 -5.45 -11.81
C LEU A 29 4.28 -4.19 -11.97
N MET A 30 4.11 -3.41 -10.90
CA MET A 30 3.42 -2.11 -10.94
C MET A 30 4.08 -1.15 -11.94
N ARG A 31 5.42 -1.10 -11.96
CA ARG A 31 6.17 -0.30 -12.96
C ARG A 31 5.95 -0.81 -14.38
N GLN A 32 5.96 -2.12 -14.60
CA GLN A 32 5.67 -2.71 -15.92
C GLN A 32 4.25 -2.39 -16.39
N ALA A 33 3.27 -2.43 -15.47
CA ALA A 33 1.87 -2.09 -15.72
C ALA A 33 1.58 -0.58 -15.75
N ARG A 34 2.57 0.26 -15.41
CA ARG A 34 2.44 1.73 -15.30
C ARG A 34 1.44 2.21 -14.24
N VAL A 35 1.29 1.44 -13.16
CA VAL A 35 0.61 1.89 -11.94
C VAL A 35 1.33 3.12 -11.39
N ASN A 36 0.58 4.16 -11.04
CA ASN A 36 1.11 5.42 -10.52
C ASN A 36 0.47 5.87 -9.20
N LEU A 37 -0.55 5.15 -8.72
CA LEU A 37 -1.21 5.41 -7.45
C LEU A 37 -1.75 4.10 -6.87
N VAL A 38 -1.58 3.92 -5.56
CA VAL A 38 -2.17 2.79 -4.83
C VAL A 38 -2.85 3.29 -3.56
N THR A 39 -3.91 2.59 -3.14
CA THR A 39 -4.60 2.84 -1.87
C THR A 39 -4.13 1.80 -0.86
N VAL A 40 -3.54 2.24 0.26
CA VAL A 40 -3.00 1.34 1.30
C VAL A 40 -3.78 1.48 2.60
N GLY A 41 -3.76 0.44 3.43
CA GLY A 41 -4.24 0.50 4.81
C GLY A 41 -5.77 0.53 4.97
N VAL A 42 -6.53 0.24 3.91
CA VAL A 42 -8.02 0.27 3.91
C VAL A 42 -8.59 -0.60 5.04
N PHE A 43 -7.99 -1.77 5.29
CA PHE A 43 -8.41 -2.71 6.32
C PHE A 43 -7.32 -3.00 7.37
N ALA A 44 -6.37 -2.07 7.55
CA ALA A 44 -5.21 -2.31 8.40
C ALA A 44 -5.39 -1.93 9.89
N TRP A 45 -6.60 -1.57 10.35
CA TRP A 45 -6.81 -1.08 11.72
C TRP A 45 -6.29 -2.05 12.79
N SER A 46 -6.62 -3.34 12.71
CA SER A 46 -6.17 -4.33 13.70
C SER A 46 -4.65 -4.54 13.72
N ARG A 47 -3.94 -4.14 12.67
CA ARG A 47 -2.47 -4.12 12.65
C ARG A 47 -1.92 -2.81 13.21
N LEU A 48 -2.54 -1.68 12.86
CA LEU A 48 -2.11 -0.34 13.28
C LEU A 48 -2.42 -0.05 14.75
N GLU A 49 -3.51 -0.60 15.27
CA GLU A 49 -3.94 -0.54 16.67
C GLU A 49 -4.38 -1.94 17.13
N PRO A 50 -3.44 -2.86 17.40
CA PRO A 50 -3.76 -4.24 17.77
C PRO A 50 -4.50 -4.36 19.10
N VAL A 51 -4.31 -3.38 19.99
CA VAL A 51 -5.10 -3.22 21.21
C VAL A 51 -5.40 -1.72 21.41
N PRO A 52 -6.54 -1.35 22.02
CA PRO A 52 -6.95 0.04 22.16
C PRO A 52 -5.85 0.93 22.77
N GLY A 53 -5.55 2.04 22.10
CA GLY A 53 -4.56 3.02 22.52
C GLY A 53 -3.09 2.62 22.29
N ARG A 54 -2.81 1.42 21.75
CA ARG A 54 -1.45 0.99 21.40
C ARG A 54 -1.29 0.97 19.89
N TYR A 55 -0.49 1.90 19.37
CA TYR A 55 -0.24 2.00 17.93
C TYR A 55 1.06 1.33 17.51
N ALA A 56 1.03 0.64 16.36
CA ALA A 56 2.17 0.03 15.70
C ALA A 56 2.22 0.52 14.25
N PHE A 57 3.24 1.32 13.91
CA PHE A 57 3.43 1.91 12.57
C PHE A 57 4.60 1.28 11.82
N ASP A 58 5.30 0.32 12.42
CA ASP A 58 6.32 -0.49 11.79
C ASP A 58 5.71 -1.52 10.82
N TRP A 59 6.47 -1.81 9.76
CA TRP A 59 6.04 -2.64 8.64
C TRP A 59 6.89 -3.90 8.50
#